data_AF-A0A4Y2RUY7-F1
#
_entry.id   AF-A0A4Y2RUY7-F1
#
_cell.length_a   1.000
_cell.length_b   1.000
_cell.length_c   1.000
_cell.angle_alpha   90.00
_cell.angle_beta   90.00
_cell.angle_gamma   90.00
#
_symmetry.space_group_name_H-M   'P 1'
#
loop_
_entity.id
_entity.type
_entity.pdbx_description
1 polymer ?
#
loop_
_entity_poly.entity_id
_entity_poly.type
_entity_poly.pdbx_seq_one_letter_code
_entity_poly.pdbx_strand_id
1 'polypeptide(L)'
;MIHLQNICFEIEKFYDVKLTSSEHVDTRPSRLARDNEDAAKLSLWLSEHNPFPEIDVIMSIDSGIVGSNEVNCHLSEEIGRDMISKMMEKNFENVKFKRKGKVVTLASINSSVKIGNINIVVDPLMLFHSYA
;
A
#
# COMPACT_ATOMS: atom_id res chain seq x y z
N MET A 1 -6.92 10.78 -11.37
CA MET A 1 -7.45 9.42 -11.09
C MET A 1 -8.13 8.82 -12.34
N ILE A 2 -7.47 8.92 -13.49
CA ILE A 2 -8.06 8.61 -14.82
C ILE A 2 -8.13 7.10 -15.08
N HIS A 3 -7.24 6.32 -14.46
CA HIS A 3 -7.12 4.88 -14.71
C HIS A 3 -8.35 4.06 -14.28
N LEU A 4 -8.99 4.39 -13.15
CA LEU A 4 -10.17 3.65 -12.68
C LEU A 4 -11.37 3.84 -13.62
N GLN A 5 -11.53 5.05 -14.16
CA GLN A 5 -12.63 5.37 -15.07
C GLN A 5 -12.50 4.68 -16.42
N ASN A 6 -11.27 4.57 -16.94
CA ASN A 6 -11.01 3.83 -18.17
C ASN A 6 -11.39 2.35 -18.01
N ILE A 7 -11.13 1.76 -16.84
CA ILE A 7 -11.52 0.37 -16.56
C ILE A 7 -13.04 0.24 -16.54
N CYS A 8 -13.75 1.12 -15.83
CA CYS A 8 -15.22 1.11 -15.80
C CYS A 8 -15.82 1.28 -17.20
N PHE A 9 -15.28 2.19 -18.01
CA PHE A 9 -15.73 2.41 -19.39
C PHE A 9 -15.52 1.18 -20.28
N GLU A 10 -14.36 0.51 -20.19
CA GLU A 10 -14.11 -0.70 -20.97
C GLU A 10 -14.99 -1.87 -20.51
N ILE A 11 -15.31 -1.96 -19.21
CA ILE A 11 -16.26 -2.96 -18.68
C ILE A 11 -17.67 -2.68 -19.20
N GLU A 12 -18.14 -1.42 -19.14
CA GLU A 12 -19.43 -0.99 -19.69
C GLU A 12 -19.56 -1.38 -21.17
N LYS A 13 -18.51 -1.08 -21.95
CA LYS A 13 -18.42 -1.45 -23.37
C LYS A 13 -18.42 -2.96 -23.59
N PHE A 14 -17.75 -3.73 -22.74
CA PHE A 14 -17.71 -5.19 -22.84
C PHE A 14 -19.07 -5.84 -22.56
N TYR A 15 -19.83 -5.33 -21.60
CA TYR A 15 -21.14 -5.86 -21.23
C TYR A 15 -22.30 -5.21 -22.00
N ASP A 16 -22.03 -4.24 -22.88
CA ASP A 16 -23.05 -3.41 -23.56
C ASP A 16 -24.04 -2.76 -22.58
N VAL A 17 -23.54 -2.37 -21.41
CA VAL A 17 -24.31 -1.71 -20.36
C VAL A 17 -23.80 -0.28 -20.23
N LYS A 18 -24.70 0.68 -20.29
CA LYS A 18 -24.37 2.10 -20.05
C LYS A 18 -24.80 2.49 -18.65
N LEU A 19 -23.85 2.58 -17.73
CA LEU A 19 -24.14 3.03 -16.37
C LEU A 19 -24.53 4.50 -16.41
N THR A 20 -25.67 4.82 -15.80
CA THR A 20 -26.16 6.20 -15.75
C THR A 20 -25.65 6.90 -14.49
N SER A 21 -25.41 8.22 -14.56
CA SER A 21 -24.93 9.02 -13.42
C SER A 21 -25.88 9.07 -12.20
N SER A 22 -27.11 8.55 -12.36
CA SER A 22 -28.07 8.30 -11.28
C SER A 22 -27.72 7.07 -10.45
N GLU A 23 -27.12 6.05 -11.06
CA GLU A 23 -26.75 4.79 -10.40
C GLU A 23 -25.36 4.85 -9.77
N HIS A 24 -24.48 5.71 -10.29
CA HIS A 24 -23.16 5.98 -9.73
C HIS A 24 -22.94 7.48 -9.54
N VAL A 25 -23.12 7.95 -8.30
CA VAL A 25 -22.92 9.37 -7.95
C VAL A 25 -21.45 9.77 -8.11
N ASP A 26 -20.53 8.84 -7.90
CA ASP A 26 -19.08 9.10 -7.93
C ASP A 26 -18.52 9.24 -9.35
N THR A 27 -19.20 8.69 -10.37
CA THR A 27 -18.81 8.90 -11.78
C THR A 27 -19.33 10.22 -12.34
N ARG A 28 -20.08 11.01 -11.56
CA ARG A 28 -20.59 12.31 -12.00
C ARG A 28 -19.42 13.22 -12.37
N PRO A 29 -19.52 13.98 -13.47
CA PRO A 29 -18.45 14.88 -13.91
C PRO A 29 -17.97 15.85 -12.82
N SER A 30 -18.88 16.32 -11.96
CA SER A 30 -18.55 17.22 -10.85
C SER A 30 -17.73 16.55 -9.74
N ARG A 31 -18.04 15.30 -9.39
CA ARG A 31 -17.26 14.52 -8.40
C ARG A 31 -15.88 14.20 -8.96
N LEU A 32 -15.83 13.74 -10.22
CA LEU A 32 -14.58 13.49 -10.91
C LEU A 32 -13.69 14.73 -11.00
N ALA A 33 -14.25 15.87 -11.39
CA ALA A 33 -13.49 17.11 -11.52
C ALA A 33 -12.86 17.50 -10.18
N ARG A 34 -13.65 17.43 -9.10
CA ARG A 34 -13.18 17.71 -7.75
C ARG A 34 -12.12 16.72 -7.27
N ASP A 35 -12.34 15.42 -7.48
CA ASP A 35 -11.38 14.41 -7.04
C ASP A 35 -10.04 14.52 -7.81
N ASN A 36 -10.08 14.91 -9.09
CA ASN A 36 -8.88 15.22 -9.87
C ASN A 36 -8.19 16.50 -9.36
N GLU A 37 -8.95 17.53 -8.99
CA GLU A 37 -8.42 18.76 -8.40
C GLU A 37 -7.76 18.48 -7.04
N ASP A 38 -8.41 17.69 -6.19
CA ASP A 38 -7.91 17.32 -4.86
C ASP A 38 -6.68 16.42 -4.97
N ALA A 39 -6.66 15.46 -5.91
CA ALA A 39 -5.46 14.68 -6.22
C ALA A 39 -4.31 15.56 -6.71
N ALA A 40 -4.58 16.58 -7.52
CA ALA A 40 -3.56 17.53 -7.98
C ALA A 40 -3.01 18.36 -6.81
N LYS A 41 -3.88 18.85 -5.92
CA LYS A 41 -3.47 19.55 -4.69
C LYS A 41 -2.59 18.68 -3.80
N LEU A 42 -2.98 17.42 -3.58
CA LEU A 42 -2.21 16.47 -2.79
C LEU A 42 -0.84 16.20 -3.42
N SER A 43 -0.81 16.00 -4.75
CA SER A 43 0.43 15.80 -5.49
C SER A 43 1.36 17.01 -5.40
N LEU A 44 0.83 18.22 -5.50
CA LEU A 44 1.60 19.46 -5.34
C LEU A 44 2.16 19.55 -3.93
N TRP A 45 1.32 19.33 -2.91
CA TRP A 45 1.74 19.38 -1.52
C TRP A 45 2.85 18.37 -1.21
N LEU A 46 2.73 17.12 -1.70
CA LEU A 46 3.75 16.09 -1.55
C LEU A 46 5.06 16.42 -2.29
N SER A 47 4.97 17.14 -3.41
CA SER A 47 6.17 17.57 -4.15
C SER A 47 6.95 18.66 -3.41
N GLU A 48 6.24 19.55 -2.71
CA GLU A 48 6.83 20.61 -1.89
C GLU A 48 7.30 20.07 -0.51
N HIS A 49 6.62 19.06 0.01
CA HIS A 49 6.84 18.48 1.34
C HIS A 49 7.10 16.98 1.23
N ASN A 50 8.17 16.59 0.53
CA ASN A 50 8.49 15.17 0.30
C ASN A 50 8.65 14.42 1.64
N PRO A 51 7.72 13.50 1.99
CA PRO A 51 7.79 12.77 3.24
C PRO A 51 8.73 11.55 3.15
N PHE A 52 9.30 11.30 1.97
CA PHE A 52 10.19 10.17 1.68
C PHE A 52 11.63 10.68 1.49
N PRO A 53 12.40 10.87 2.58
CA PRO A 53 13.82 11.16 2.44
C PRO A 53 14.52 9.99 1.73
N GLU A 54 15.52 10.29 0.89
CA GLU A 54 16.39 9.26 0.33
C GLU A 54 17.28 8.71 1.45
N ILE A 55 16.91 7.54 1.97
CA ILE A 55 17.61 6.83 3.02
C ILE A 55 17.91 5.40 2.55
N ASP A 56 18.99 4.82 3.07
CA ASP A 56 19.45 3.46 2.75
C ASP A 56 18.71 2.36 3.54
N VAL A 57 17.74 2.75 4.36
CA VAL A 57 16.95 1.85 5.21
C VAL A 57 15.46 1.95 4.92
N ILE A 58 14.74 0.85 5.09
CA ILE A 58 13.28 0.84 4.99
C ILE A 58 12.73 1.24 6.36
N MET A 59 11.96 2.32 6.42
CA MET A 59 11.37 2.84 7.66
C MET A 59 9.85 2.99 7.52
N SER A 60 9.14 2.68 8.60
CA SER A 60 7.72 3.01 8.75
C SER A 60 7.56 4.51 8.99
N ILE A 61 6.77 5.19 8.17
CA ILE A 61 6.49 6.63 8.35
C ILE A 61 5.60 6.87 9.58
N ASP A 62 4.69 5.94 9.87
CA ASP A 62 3.75 6.03 10.98
C ASP A 62 4.46 5.87 12.34
N SER A 63 5.36 4.88 12.44
CA SER A 63 6.00 4.51 13.71
C SER A 63 7.47 4.90 13.82
N GLY A 64 8.12 5.34 12.75
CA GLY A 64 9.56 5.57 12.69
C GLY A 64 10.41 4.30 12.82
N ILE A 65 9.79 3.11 12.85
CA ILE A 65 10.50 1.85 13.03
C ILE A 65 11.27 1.50 11.76
N VAL A 66 12.57 1.23 11.91
CA VAL A 66 13.44 0.74 10.84
C VAL A 66 13.28 -0.77 10.69
N GLY A 67 13.06 -1.22 9.47
CA GLY A 67 12.96 -2.62 9.11
C GLY A 67 14.29 -3.36 9.26
N SER A 68 14.22 -4.66 9.55
CA SER A 68 15.40 -5.52 9.49
C SER A 68 15.74 -5.88 8.04
N ASN A 69 16.90 -6.51 7.84
CA ASN A 69 17.32 -7.05 6.53
C ASN A 69 16.37 -8.11 5.95
N GLU A 70 15.43 -8.62 6.74
CA GLU A 70 14.43 -9.59 6.29
C GLU A 70 13.21 -8.91 5.64
N VAL A 71 12.99 -7.61 5.90
CA VAL A 71 11.87 -6.85 5.35
C VAL A 71 12.08 -6.62 3.87
N ASN A 72 11.13 -7.08 3.06
CA ASN A 72 11.19 -6.99 1.61
C ASN A 72 9.92 -6.41 0.99
N CYS A 73 9.13 -5.65 1.75
CA CYS A 73 7.87 -5.06 1.26
C CYS A 73 8.02 -4.10 0.07
N HIS A 74 9.19 -3.48 -0.09
CA HIS A 74 9.54 -2.68 -1.26
C HIS A 74 9.61 -3.51 -2.56
N LEU A 75 9.84 -4.82 -2.47
CA LEU A 75 9.85 -5.77 -3.60
C LEU A 75 8.50 -6.48 -3.78
N SER A 76 7.42 -5.96 -3.17
CA SER A 76 6.13 -6.63 -3.15
C SER A 76 5.56 -6.92 -4.54
N GLU A 77 5.77 -6.02 -5.50
CA GLU A 77 5.34 -6.25 -6.88
C GLU A 77 6.10 -7.40 -7.53
N GLU A 78 7.43 -7.42 -7.44
CA GLU A 78 8.28 -8.46 -8.03
C GLU A 78 7.94 -9.84 -7.44
N ILE A 79 7.85 -9.92 -6.11
CA ILE A 79 7.48 -11.15 -5.40
C ILE A 79 6.06 -11.58 -5.79
N GLY A 80 5.13 -10.64 -5.91
CA GLY A 80 3.76 -10.92 -6.35
C GLY A 80 3.70 -11.48 -7.78
N ARG A 81 4.47 -10.90 -8.70
CA ARG A 81 4.55 -11.37 -10.09
C ARG A 81 5.15 -12.78 -10.17
N ASP A 82 6.27 -13.03 -9.50
CA ASP A 82 6.89 -14.37 -9.41
C ASP A 82 5.92 -15.41 -8.82
N MET A 83 5.16 -15.02 -7.81
CA MET A 83 4.15 -15.87 -7.18
C MET A 83 3.01 -16.20 -8.15
N ILE A 84 2.51 -15.22 -8.92
CA ILE A 84 1.47 -15.43 -9.94
C ILE A 84 1.99 -16.33 -11.07
N SER A 85 3.21 -16.11 -11.57
CA SER A 85 3.81 -16.95 -12.60
C SER A 85 3.87 -18.42 -12.17
N LYS A 86 4.19 -18.70 -10.91
CA LYS A 86 4.19 -20.07 -10.34
C LYS A 86 2.79 -20.68 -10.20
N MET A 87 1.72 -19.89 -10.25
CA MET A 87 0.35 -20.39 -10.25
C MET A 87 -0.15 -20.76 -11.65
N MET A 88 0.30 -20.05 -12.69
CA MET A 88 -0.22 -20.22 -14.06
C MET A 88 -0.06 -21.64 -14.61
N GLU A 89 0.92 -22.41 -14.11
CA GLU A 89 1.20 -23.78 -14.54
C GLU A 89 0.55 -24.86 -13.64
N LYS A 90 -0.35 -24.48 -12.73
CA LYS A 90 -0.92 -25.39 -11.73
C LYS A 90 -2.44 -25.30 -11.65
N ASN A 91 -3.07 -26.46 -11.49
CA ASN A 91 -4.48 -26.52 -11.08
C ASN A 91 -4.65 -25.89 -9.69
N PHE A 92 -5.81 -25.27 -9.45
CA PHE A 92 -6.12 -24.57 -8.20
C PHE A 92 -5.92 -25.42 -6.95
N GLU A 93 -6.27 -26.71 -7.01
CA GLU A 93 -6.08 -27.70 -5.93
C GLU A 93 -4.60 -27.90 -5.52
N ASN A 94 -3.67 -27.68 -6.45
CA ASN A 94 -2.24 -27.92 -6.27
C ASN A 94 -1.46 -26.63 -5.94
N VAL A 95 -2.13 -25.47 -5.98
CA VAL A 95 -1.56 -24.19 -5.60
C VAL A 95 -1.38 -24.17 -4.08
N LYS A 96 -0.11 -24.12 -3.63
CA LYS A 96 0.24 -23.99 -2.21
C LYS A 96 1.21 -22.84 -2.02
N PHE A 97 0.87 -21.94 -1.11
CA PHE A 97 1.73 -20.81 -0.76
C PHE A 97 2.54 -21.13 0.50
N LYS A 98 3.86 -21.07 0.37
CA LYS A 98 4.76 -21.17 1.53
C LYS A 98 4.91 -19.80 2.14
N ARG A 99 4.97 -19.72 3.48
CA ARG A 99 5.25 -18.47 4.20
C ARG A 99 6.55 -17.80 3.75
N LYS A 100 7.58 -18.61 3.40
CA LYS A 100 8.86 -18.12 2.84
C LYS A 100 8.71 -17.37 1.51
N GLY A 101 7.68 -17.67 0.73
CA GLY A 101 7.40 -16.97 -0.53
C GLY A 101 6.53 -15.73 -0.37
N LYS A 102 6.07 -15.43 0.86
CA LYS A 102 5.29 -14.23 1.13
C LYS A 102 6.24 -13.07 1.44
N VAL A 103 5.82 -11.88 1.03
CA VAL A 103 6.42 -10.62 1.45
C VAL A 103 6.44 -10.50 2.98
N VAL A 104 7.59 -10.13 3.52
CA VAL A 104 7.82 -9.75 4.91
C VAL A 104 7.60 -8.25 5.03
N THR A 105 6.62 -7.87 5.83
CA THR A 105 6.19 -6.47 6.01
C THR A 105 6.87 -5.83 7.21
N LEU A 106 6.91 -4.50 7.28
CA LEU A 106 7.39 -3.80 8.48
C LEU A 106 6.61 -4.18 9.75
N ALA A 107 5.34 -4.58 9.63
CA ALA A 107 4.53 -5.03 10.75
C ALA A 107 5.02 -6.35 11.38
N SER A 108 5.87 -7.13 10.72
CA SER A 108 6.49 -8.32 11.33
C SER A 108 7.68 -7.98 12.23
N ILE A 109 8.15 -6.73 12.18
CA ILE A 109 9.23 -6.26 13.04
C ILE A 109 8.64 -5.95 14.42
N ASN A 110 9.18 -6.61 15.44
CA ASN A 110 8.81 -6.30 16.80
C ASN A 110 9.33 -4.89 17.13
N SER A 111 8.48 -4.02 17.64
CA SER A 111 8.87 -2.73 18.21
C SER A 111 9.56 -2.87 19.57
N SER A 112 10.14 -4.03 19.89
CA SER A 112 10.74 -4.31 21.19
C SER A 112 12.26 -4.20 21.16
N VAL A 113 12.79 -3.58 22.22
CA VAL A 113 14.23 -3.44 22.45
C VAL A 113 14.62 -4.35 23.61
N LYS A 114 15.72 -5.08 23.44
CA LYS A 114 16.26 -5.96 24.49
C LYS A 114 17.20 -5.16 25.39
N ILE A 115 16.84 -4.99 26.66
CA ILE A 115 17.68 -4.39 27.70
C ILE A 115 18.00 -5.46 28.73
N GLY A 116 19.23 -5.95 28.72
CA GLY A 116 19.64 -7.13 29.50
C GLY A 116 18.89 -8.39 29.05
N ASN A 117 18.12 -9.00 29.96
CA ASN A 117 17.29 -10.18 29.69
C ASN A 117 15.81 -9.87 29.46
N ILE A 118 15.43 -8.58 29.43
CA ILE A 118 14.03 -8.15 29.29
C ILE A 118 13.84 -7.54 27.90
N ASN A 119 12.80 -8.00 27.19
CA ASN A 119 12.33 -7.33 25.98
C ASN A 119 11.27 -6.31 26.38
N ILE A 120 11.53 -5.03 26.10
CA ILE A 120 10.61 -3.93 26.37
C ILE A 120 10.00 -3.52 25.04
N VAL A 121 8.67 -3.60 24.92
CA VAL A 121 7.94 -3.11 23.75
C VAL A 121 7.94 -1.58 23.80
N VAL A 122 8.43 -0.95 22.73
CA VAL A 122 8.37 0.49 22.55
C VAL A 122 7.08 0.80 21.79
N ASP A 123 6.23 1.63 22.39
CA ASP A 123 5.15 2.29 21.69
C ASP A 123 5.69 3.64 21.16
N PRO A 124 5.81 3.81 19.83
CA PRO A 124 6.27 5.06 19.23
C PRO A 124 5.44 6.27 19.65
N LEU A 125 4.15 6.08 19.92
CA LEU A 125 3.25 7.16 20.32
C LEU A 125 3.63 7.73 21.69
N MET A 126 4.21 6.93 22.59
CA MET A 126 4.66 7.38 23.91
C MET A 126 5.71 8.50 23.85
N LEU A 127 6.48 8.60 22.77
CA LEU A 127 7.44 9.69 22.57
C LEU A 127 6.78 11.05 22.35
N PHE A 128 5.53 11.05 21.89
CA PHE A 128 4.78 12.27 21.56
C PHE A 128 3.78 12.67 22.66
N HIS A 129 3.51 11.79 23.63
CA HIS A 129 2.60 12.08 24.76
C HIS A 129 3.19 13.04 25.81
N SER A 130 4.50 13.31 25.80
CA SER A 130 5.16 14.22 26.74
C SER A 130 5.05 15.71 26.38
N TYR A 131 4.40 16.05 25.25
CA TYR A 131 4.22 17.43 24.77
C TYR A 131 2.79 17.97 24.92
N ALA A 132 1.93 17.29 25.71
CA ALA A 132 0.58 17.75 26.03
C ALA A 132 0.49 18.36 27.43
#